data_AF-A0A949DJ90-F1
#
_entry.id   AF-A0A949DJ90-F1
#
_cell.length_a   1.000
_cell.length_b   1.000
_cell.length_c   1.000
_cell.angle_alpha   90.00
_cell.angle_beta   90.00
_cell.angle_gamma   90.00
#
_symmetry.space_group_name_H-M   'P 1'
#
loop_
_entity.id
_entity.type
_entity.pdbx_description
1 polymer ?
#
loop_
_entity_poly.entity_id
_entity_poly.type
_entity_poly.pdbx_seq_one_letter_code
_entity_poly.pdbx_strand_id
1 'polypeptide(L)'
;TPLEAAKRELKEEIGVTATDWMELKVLNTAGSVVKGQTTLFLARGLTIGIPEPEDDEDITKVLIPFEKAVEKVLTGEIDIAATIVGILLIDKLMQEKKL
;
A
#
# COMPACT_ATOMS: atom_id res chain seq x y z
N THR A 1 16.72 0.34 3.47
CA THR A 1 16.28 0.42 2.05
C THR A 1 14.77 0.62 1.99
N PRO A 2 14.18 1.06 0.86
CA PRO A 2 12.72 1.19 0.77
C PRO A 2 11.95 -0.09 1.09
N LEU A 3 12.48 -1.26 0.69
CA LEU A 3 11.87 -2.56 0.99
C LEU A 3 11.94 -2.92 2.49
N GLU A 4 13.06 -2.64 3.15
CA GLU A 4 13.18 -2.87 4.60
C GLU A 4 12.23 -1.97 5.39
N ALA A 5 12.06 -0.72 4.97
CA ALA A 5 11.07 0.19 5.56
C ALA A 5 9.65 -0.37 5.37
N ALA A 6 9.26 -0.70 4.14
CA ALA A 6 7.92 -1.24 3.86
C ALA A 6 7.60 -2.51 4.67
N LYS A 7 8.59 -3.40 4.88
CA LYS A 7 8.43 -4.59 5.71
C LYS A 7 8.25 -4.26 7.19
N ARG A 8 8.99 -3.26 7.69
CA ARG A 8 8.93 -2.81 9.09
C ARG A 8 7.58 -2.14 9.37
N GLU A 9 7.21 -1.12 8.58
CA GLU A 9 5.94 -0.38 8.78
C GLU A 9 4.73 -1.32 8.70
N LEU A 10 4.69 -2.24 7.72
CA LEU A 10 3.58 -3.20 7.59
C LEU A 10 3.40 -4.08 8.85
N LYS A 11 4.50 -4.42 9.53
CA LYS A 11 4.48 -5.16 10.79
C LYS A 11 4.05 -4.26 11.95
N GLU A 12 4.63 -3.08 12.08
CA GLU A 12 4.38 -2.14 13.17
C GLU A 12 2.94 -1.60 13.11
N GLU A 13 2.54 -1.00 12.01
CA GLU A 13 1.24 -0.32 11.87
C GLU A 13 0.04 -1.29 11.96
N ILE A 14 0.11 -2.45 11.29
CA ILE A 14 -1.06 -3.34 11.13
C ILE A 14 -0.82 -4.81 11.50
N GLY A 15 0.38 -5.14 11.99
CA GLY A 15 0.73 -6.49 12.45
C GLY A 15 0.91 -7.50 11.32
N VAL A 16 1.18 -7.07 10.08
CA VAL A 16 1.22 -7.97 8.92
C VAL A 16 2.65 -8.19 8.44
N THR A 17 2.98 -9.46 8.16
CA THR A 17 4.23 -9.85 7.49
C THR A 17 3.92 -10.53 6.17
N ALA A 18 4.88 -10.55 5.25
CA ALA A 18 4.68 -11.11 3.91
C ALA A 18 5.96 -11.82 3.42
N THR A 19 5.79 -12.95 2.74
CA THR A 19 6.91 -13.76 2.21
C THR A 19 7.36 -13.34 0.82
N ASP A 20 6.51 -12.65 0.08
CA ASP A 20 6.77 -12.25 -1.30
C ASP A 20 6.47 -10.76 -1.50
N TRP A 21 7.39 -10.07 -2.14
CA TRP A 21 7.39 -8.61 -2.29
C TRP A 21 7.79 -8.24 -3.71
N MET A 22 6.95 -7.44 -4.36
CA MET A 22 7.20 -6.92 -5.71
C MET A 22 7.15 -5.40 -5.69
N GLU A 23 8.20 -4.72 -6.17
CA GLU A 23 8.15 -3.28 -6.39
C GLU A 23 7.18 -2.96 -7.52
N LEU A 24 6.23 -2.07 -7.27
CA LEU A 24 5.23 -1.64 -8.23
C LEU A 24 5.66 -0.36 -8.95
N LYS A 25 6.00 0.67 -8.17
CA LYS A 25 6.31 1.99 -8.73
C LYS A 25 7.02 2.89 -7.71
N VAL A 26 7.91 3.74 -8.19
CA VAL A 26 8.40 4.91 -7.44
C VAL A 26 7.60 6.14 -7.88
N LEU A 27 7.01 6.84 -6.91
CA LEU A 27 6.18 8.02 -7.10
C LEU A 27 6.87 9.27 -6.56
N ASN A 28 6.77 10.37 -7.31
CA ASN A 28 7.03 11.72 -6.81
C ASN A 28 5.67 12.37 -6.55
N THR A 29 5.26 12.47 -5.30
CA THR A 29 3.90 12.91 -4.91
C THR A 29 3.69 14.41 -5.07
N ALA A 30 4.72 15.22 -4.82
CA ALA A 30 4.65 16.68 -4.93
C ALA A 30 5.93 17.25 -5.55
N GLY A 31 6.34 16.72 -6.71
CA GLY A 31 7.66 17.00 -7.30
C GLY A 31 8.00 18.47 -7.59
N SER A 32 7.00 19.36 -7.62
CA SER A 32 7.19 20.82 -7.76
C SER A 32 7.40 21.56 -6.43
N VAL A 33 7.11 20.92 -5.28
CA VAL A 33 7.13 21.54 -3.94
C VAL A 33 8.08 20.80 -3.01
N VAL A 34 8.03 19.47 -3.02
CA VAL A 34 8.78 18.59 -2.12
C VAL A 34 9.57 17.58 -2.94
N LYS A 35 10.87 17.48 -2.64
CA LYS A 35 11.70 16.38 -3.12
C LYS A 35 11.50 15.16 -2.22
N GLY A 36 10.38 14.46 -2.43
CA GLY A 36 10.02 13.23 -1.72
C GLY A 36 9.65 12.13 -2.70
N GLN A 37 10.17 10.93 -2.47
CA GLN A 37 9.83 9.72 -3.23
C GLN A 37 9.10 8.72 -2.34
N THR A 38 8.05 8.13 -2.88
CA THR A 38 7.31 7.03 -2.26
C THR A 38 7.44 5.80 -3.15
N THR A 39 8.02 4.72 -2.63
CA THR A 39 8.09 3.44 -3.35
C THR A 39 6.94 2.54 -2.92
N LEU A 40 6.11 2.14 -3.89
CA LEU A 40 5.01 1.23 -3.68
C LEU A 40 5.45 -0.22 -3.88
N PHE A 41 4.98 -1.10 -3.00
CA PHE A 41 5.22 -2.54 -3.09
C PHE A 41 3.89 -3.32 -3.01
N LEU A 42 3.83 -4.45 -3.71
CA LEU A 42 2.81 -5.48 -3.52
C LEU A 42 3.38 -6.54 -2.57
N ALA A 43 2.69 -6.75 -1.45
CA ALA A 43 3.01 -7.79 -0.48
C ALA A 43 2.07 -9.00 -0.64
N ARG A 44 2.62 -10.21 -0.71
CA ARG A 44 1.89 -11.48 -0.87
C ARG A 44 2.39 -12.55 0.10
N GLY A 45 1.58 -13.59 0.30
CA GLY A 45 1.84 -14.61 1.32
C GLY A 45 1.77 -14.01 2.72
N LEU A 46 0.66 -13.33 3.01
CA LEU A 46 0.49 -12.55 4.22
C LEU A 46 0.31 -13.45 5.45
N THR A 47 0.94 -13.09 6.56
CA THR A 47 0.69 -13.65 7.89
C THR A 47 0.26 -12.52 8.82
N ILE A 48 -0.86 -12.72 9.51
CA ILE A 48 -1.44 -11.74 10.42
C ILE A 48 -0.95 -12.02 11.84
N GLY A 49 -0.33 -11.02 12.44
CA GLY A 49 0.09 -10.97 13.83
C GLY A 49 -0.53 -9.79 14.57
N ILE A 50 0.18 -9.33 15.59
CA ILE A 50 -0.23 -8.24 16.48
C ILE A 50 0.48 -6.95 16.02
N PRO A 51 -0.25 -5.82 15.83
CA PRO A 51 0.35 -4.54 15.52
C PRO A 51 1.07 -3.94 16.73
N GLU A 52 2.10 -3.16 16.46
CA GLU A 52 2.96 -2.46 17.41
C GLU A 52 3.17 -1.00 16.91
N PRO A 53 2.11 -0.18 16.79
CA PRO A 53 2.20 1.17 16.24
C PRO A 53 2.94 2.12 17.20
N GLU A 54 3.50 3.21 16.66
CA GLU A 54 4.12 4.26 17.47
C GLU A 54 3.05 5.09 18.24
N ASP A 55 3.46 5.81 19.29
CA ASP A 55 2.55 6.54 20.18
C ASP A 55 1.73 7.63 19.47
N ASP A 56 2.20 8.13 18.32
CA ASP A 56 1.55 9.14 17.50
C ASP A 56 0.70 8.57 16.34
N GLU A 57 0.58 7.26 16.25
CA GLU A 57 -0.19 6.57 15.21
C GLU A 57 -1.57 6.11 15.71
N ASP A 58 -2.63 6.58 15.04
CA ASP A 58 -4.01 6.11 15.25
C ASP A 58 -4.50 5.38 13.99
N ILE A 59 -4.24 4.07 13.95
CA ILE A 59 -4.46 3.23 12.77
C ILE A 59 -5.48 2.13 13.07
N THR A 60 -6.53 2.06 12.24
CA THR A 60 -7.50 0.95 12.25
C THR A 60 -7.32 0.07 11.02
N LYS A 61 -7.04 -1.22 11.25
CA LYS A 61 -6.96 -2.22 10.18
C LYS A 61 -8.36 -2.54 9.63
N VAL A 62 -8.49 -2.45 8.31
CA VAL A 62 -9.70 -2.84 7.57
C VAL A 62 -9.36 -3.84 6.48
N LEU A 63 -10.14 -4.91 6.37
CA LEU A 63 -10.10 -5.84 5.24
C LEU A 63 -11.29 -5.55 4.33
N ILE A 64 -11.01 -5.23 3.06
CA ILE A 64 -12.01 -4.99 2.04
C ILE A 64 -11.74 -5.86 0.80
N PRO A 65 -12.78 -6.36 0.10
CA PRO A 65 -12.61 -6.96 -1.21
C PRO A 65 -11.90 -5.99 -2.17
N PHE A 66 -11.04 -6.51 -3.03
CA PHE A 66 -10.22 -5.67 -3.90
C PHE A 66 -11.07 -4.83 -4.86
N GLU A 67 -12.13 -5.40 -5.43
CA GLU A 67 -13.06 -4.72 -6.32
C GLU A 67 -13.76 -3.55 -5.61
N LYS A 68 -14.01 -3.68 -4.29
CA LYS A 68 -14.55 -2.60 -3.46
C LYS A 68 -13.53 -1.50 -3.20
N ALA A 69 -12.24 -1.84 -3.09
CA ALA A 69 -11.19 -0.83 -3.02
C ALA A 69 -11.12 0.01 -4.30
N VAL A 70 -11.26 -0.64 -5.48
CA VAL A 70 -11.34 0.05 -6.78
C VAL A 70 -12.57 0.97 -6.83
N GLU A 71 -13.74 0.48 -6.42
CA GLU A 71 -14.96 1.30 -6.33
C GLU A 71 -14.74 2.54 -5.44
N LYS A 72 -14.16 2.36 -4.24
CA LYS A 72 -13.89 3.46 -3.30
C LYS A 72 -12.92 4.51 -3.85
N VAL A 73 -11.96 4.10 -4.68
CA VAL A 73 -11.10 5.04 -5.43
C VAL A 73 -11.94 5.85 -6.43
N LEU A 74 -12.81 5.19 -7.19
CA LEU A 74 -13.63 5.85 -8.21
C LEU A 74 -14.69 6.79 -7.60
N THR A 75 -15.21 6.46 -6.42
CA THR A 75 -16.16 7.33 -5.70
C THR A 75 -15.48 8.44 -4.91
N GLY A 76 -14.16 8.43 -4.79
CA GLY A 76 -13.38 9.41 -4.02
C GLY A 76 -13.40 9.20 -2.50
N GLU A 77 -13.83 8.02 -2.02
CA GLU A 77 -13.70 7.67 -0.59
C GLU A 77 -12.25 7.31 -0.22
N ILE A 78 -11.48 6.79 -1.18
CA ILE A 78 -10.02 6.69 -1.10
C ILE A 78 -9.43 7.80 -1.98
N ASP A 79 -8.84 8.80 -1.35
CA ASP A 79 -8.34 10.02 -2.00
C ASP A 79 -6.81 10.22 -1.88
N ILE A 80 -6.13 9.36 -1.13
CA ILE A 80 -4.66 9.42 -0.97
C ILE A 80 -3.98 8.96 -2.26
N ALA A 81 -3.20 9.85 -2.88
CA ALA A 81 -2.58 9.64 -4.20
C ALA A 81 -1.79 8.33 -4.33
N ALA A 82 -0.95 8.00 -3.36
CA ALA A 82 -0.16 6.76 -3.37
C ALA A 82 -1.06 5.51 -3.34
N THR A 83 -2.11 5.53 -2.53
CA THR A 83 -3.10 4.46 -2.41
C THR A 83 -3.91 4.28 -3.69
N ILE A 84 -4.39 5.39 -4.28
CA ILE A 84 -5.08 5.39 -5.57
C ILE A 84 -4.21 4.73 -6.65
N VAL A 85 -2.96 5.17 -6.78
CA VAL A 85 -2.04 4.64 -7.79
C VAL A 85 -1.76 3.15 -7.57
N GLY A 86 -1.54 2.72 -6.32
CA GLY A 86 -1.34 1.31 -5.98
C GLY A 86 -2.52 0.44 -6.38
N ILE A 87 -3.74 0.82 -6.00
CA ILE A 87 -4.97 0.07 -6.29
C ILE A 87 -5.20 -0.03 -7.81
N LEU A 88 -5.17 1.09 -8.52
CA LEU A 88 -5.47 1.11 -9.96
C LEU A 88 -4.38 0.42 -10.80
N LEU A 89 -3.12 0.47 -10.37
CA LEU A 89 -2.05 -0.25 -11.05
C LEU A 89 -2.21 -1.77 -10.91
N ILE A 90 -2.57 -2.26 -9.72
CA ILE A 90 -2.86 -3.68 -9.51
C ILE A 90 -4.07 -4.12 -10.33
N ASP A 91 -5.16 -3.34 -10.32
CA ASP A 91 -6.35 -3.64 -11.12
C ASP A 91 -6.01 -3.80 -12.61
N LYS A 92 -5.23 -2.85 -13.15
CA LYS A 92 -4.76 -2.90 -14.53
C LYS A 92 -3.90 -4.14 -14.82
N LEU A 93 -2.97 -4.47 -13.93
CA LEU A 93 -2.10 -5.65 -14.08
C LEU A 93 -2.88 -6.96 -14.00
N MET A 94 -3.90 -7.05 -13.14
CA MET A 94 -4.79 -8.22 -13.04
C MET A 94 -5.61 -8.41 -14.33
N GLN A 95 -6.19 -7.34 -14.87
CA GLN A 95 -6.93 -7.37 -16.14
C GLN A 95 -6.04 -7.80 -17.32
N GLU A 96 -4.77 -7.42 -17.29
CA GLU A 96 -3.77 -7.83 -18.29
C GLU A 96 -3.18 -9.23 -18.05
N LYS A 97 -3.58 -9.92 -16.98
CA LYS A 97 -3.03 -11.23 -16.56
C LYS A 97 -1.50 -11.20 -16.38
N LYS A 98 -0.99 -10.09 -15.85
CA LYS A 98 0.43 -9.86 -15.56
C LYS A 98 0.78 -10.01 -14.07
N LEU A 99 -0.16 -10.51 -13.28
CA LEU A 99 -0.06 -10.81 -11.85
C LEU A 99 -0.36 -12.27 -11.57
#